data_AF-A0A9D4Y8U2-F1
#
_entry.id   AF-A0A9D4Y8U2-F1
#
_cell.length_a   1.000
_cell.length_b   1.000
_cell.length_c   1.000
_cell.angle_alpha   90.00
_cell.angle_beta   90.00
_cell.angle_gamma   90.00
#
_symmetry.space_group_name_H-M   'P 1'
#
loop_
_entity.id
_entity.type
_entity.pdbx_description
1 polymer ?
#
loop_
_entity_poly.entity_id
_entity_poly.type
_entity_poly.pdbx_seq_one_letter_code
_entity_poly.pdbx_strand_id
1 'polypeptide(L)'
;MRDAVGSFVGWPSDLIFPDAETPTRPTHKVGKGISRRIESVASQKEVPGRKLKSAAKDIPTTSGTKSQIMMRLEKMVDESDIMHGAIRSIDFDEGVFGAAHFEIIAKEDMQQLFEHDELGIAVIHTYIWYMYVTLMRGTELCNRFNFIAPSRINATLITKNPTSVKNDLVDRFMAAGDNTTPSLYFLPFNSGNGGHWVLVAMDLSRLIVYYLDSLSGDWSKYPSMKKTVDTAIIKFRSKKNYRNRKDITWVRVQCPQQNNSVDCGFFVLRFMRDIIALNRIDIPKMYFEEYKSYSRAHLDEMKDELCQFIVDQRII
;
A
#
# COMPACT_ATOMS: atom_id res chain seq x y z
N MET A 1 31.80 19.42 34.46
CA MET A 1 31.12 20.74 34.34
C MET A 1 31.19 21.15 32.88
N ARG A 2 30.21 21.91 32.38
CA ARG A 2 29.88 22.12 30.95
C ARG A 2 29.02 21.01 30.30
N ASP A 3 27.74 21.07 30.67
CA ASP A 3 26.58 21.26 29.78
C ASP A 3 26.26 20.21 28.70
N ALA A 4 25.07 19.62 28.83
CA ALA A 4 24.33 18.95 27.77
C ALA A 4 23.18 19.86 27.29
N VAL A 5 22.81 19.78 26.02
CA VAL A 5 21.79 20.63 25.37
C VAL A 5 20.79 19.78 24.60
N GLY A 6 19.49 20.09 24.70
CA GLY A 6 18.52 19.72 23.66
C GLY A 6 17.49 18.64 23.96
N SER A 7 17.19 18.31 25.23
CA SER A 7 16.03 17.45 25.55
C SER A 7 14.71 18.21 25.35
N PHE A 8 13.86 17.75 24.42
CA PHE A 8 12.49 18.26 24.26
C PHE A 8 11.49 17.23 24.80
N VAL A 9 10.66 17.65 25.75
CA VAL A 9 9.57 16.86 26.35
C VAL A 9 8.24 17.51 25.96
N GLY A 10 7.17 16.71 25.86
CA GLY A 10 5.86 17.17 25.39
C GLY A 10 5.20 18.21 26.31
N TRP A 11 4.36 19.06 25.73
CA TRP A 11 3.56 20.06 26.46
C TRP A 11 2.32 19.43 27.11
N PRO A 12 1.95 19.82 28.34
CA PRO A 12 0.66 19.45 28.95
C PRO A 12 -0.54 20.00 28.17
N SER A 13 -1.67 19.30 28.23
CA SER A 13 -2.88 19.61 27.45
C SER A 13 -3.73 20.76 27.98
N ASP A 14 -3.45 21.23 29.21
CA ASP A 14 -4.40 22.01 30.03
C ASP A 14 -4.35 23.55 29.78
N LEU A 15 -3.80 23.99 28.64
CA LEU A 15 -3.51 25.41 28.35
C LEU A 15 -4.04 25.90 26.99
N ILE A 16 -5.12 25.30 26.48
CA ILE A 16 -5.82 25.77 25.28
C ILE A 16 -7.28 26.10 25.63
N PHE A 17 -7.60 27.39 25.69
CA PHE A 17 -8.95 27.92 25.93
C PHE A 17 -9.48 28.63 24.66
N PRO A 18 -10.75 28.40 24.26
CA PRO A 18 -11.37 29.04 23.10
C PRO A 18 -12.14 30.35 23.44
N ASP A 19 -12.66 30.97 22.37
CA ASP A 19 -13.76 31.98 22.31
C ASP A 19 -13.52 33.44 22.75
N ALA A 20 -13.79 34.37 21.82
CA ALA A 20 -14.51 35.65 22.02
C ALA A 20 -14.75 36.37 20.66
N GLU A 21 -15.87 37.10 20.52
CA GLU A 21 -16.23 37.87 19.30
C GLU A 21 -15.90 39.38 19.36
N THR A 22 -16.11 40.08 18.23
CA THR A 22 -15.66 41.47 17.92
C THR A 22 -16.46 42.60 18.62
N PRO A 23 -16.00 43.88 18.60
CA PRO A 23 -16.51 44.80 17.55
C PRO A 23 -15.67 46.06 17.12
N THR A 24 -16.01 46.59 15.93
CA THR A 24 -16.01 48.02 15.48
C THR A 24 -14.75 48.77 14.92
N ARG A 25 -15.01 49.92 14.23
CA ARG A 25 -14.13 50.73 13.33
C ARG A 25 -14.03 52.21 13.77
N PRO A 26 -13.18 53.05 13.11
CA PRO A 26 -13.81 54.08 12.25
C PRO A 26 -13.20 54.33 10.85
N THR A 27 -14.07 54.88 10.00
CA THR A 27 -14.07 55.15 8.55
C THR A 27 -13.14 56.22 7.96
N HIS A 28 -12.88 56.13 6.64
CA HIS A 28 -12.90 57.19 5.58
C HIS A 28 -12.42 56.55 4.24
N LYS A 29 -12.46 57.09 2.99
CA LYS A 29 -13.25 58.07 2.17
C LYS A 29 -12.70 57.94 0.72
N VAL A 30 -13.35 58.25 -0.42
CA VAL A 30 -14.78 58.26 -0.87
C VAL A 30 -14.77 58.39 -2.42
N GLY A 31 -15.76 57.89 -3.20
CA GLY A 31 -15.76 58.03 -4.68
C GLY A 31 -17.04 57.57 -5.41
N LYS A 32 -17.50 58.38 -6.38
CA LYS A 32 -18.74 58.23 -7.21
C LYS A 32 -18.74 56.94 -8.08
N GLY A 33 -19.85 56.31 -8.49
CA GLY A 33 -21.28 56.55 -8.26
C GLY A 33 -22.08 56.91 -9.52
N ILE A 34 -23.02 56.04 -9.97
CA ILE A 34 -24.18 56.32 -10.88
C ILE A 34 -25.15 55.10 -10.86
N SER A 35 -26.44 55.32 -11.16
CA SER A 35 -27.49 54.29 -11.17
C SER A 35 -28.27 54.26 -12.50
N ARG A 36 -28.72 53.08 -12.93
CA ARG A 36 -30.00 52.90 -13.66
C ARG A 36 -30.50 51.45 -13.66
N ARG A 37 -31.84 51.29 -13.68
CA ARG A 37 -32.62 50.04 -13.72
C ARG A 37 -33.35 49.95 -15.07
N ILE A 38 -33.30 48.78 -15.73
CA ILE A 38 -34.19 48.36 -16.83
C ILE A 38 -34.50 46.87 -16.62
N GLU A 39 -35.65 46.41 -17.08
CA GLU A 39 -36.24 45.09 -16.77
C GLU A 39 -36.47 44.23 -18.03
N SER A 40 -36.39 42.90 -17.87
CA SER A 40 -36.85 41.89 -18.85
C SER A 40 -36.09 41.87 -20.21
N VAL A 41 -36.15 40.86 -21.09
CA VAL A 41 -37.16 39.81 -21.37
C VAL A 41 -36.47 38.48 -21.78
N ALA A 42 -37.05 37.33 -21.37
CA ALA A 42 -36.92 35.95 -21.92
C ALA A 42 -35.50 35.36 -22.21
N SER A 43 -35.25 34.06 -22.07
CA SER A 43 -36.17 32.94 -22.34
C SER A 43 -35.79 31.67 -21.55
N GLN A 44 -36.80 30.91 -21.12
CA GLN A 44 -36.60 29.60 -20.50
C GLN A 44 -36.50 28.50 -21.56
N LYS A 45 -35.51 27.62 -21.43
CA LYS A 45 -35.57 26.25 -21.91
C LYS A 45 -35.16 25.32 -20.77
N GLU A 46 -36.15 24.74 -20.11
CA GLU A 46 -35.92 23.68 -19.13
C GLU A 46 -35.41 22.43 -19.86
N VAL A 47 -34.32 21.85 -19.36
CA VAL A 47 -33.91 20.48 -19.69
C VAL A 47 -34.11 19.66 -18.40
N PRO A 48 -34.90 18.56 -18.42
CA PRO A 48 -35.29 17.88 -17.19
C PRO A 48 -34.08 17.40 -16.36
N GLY A 49 -33.92 17.99 -15.18
CA GLY A 49 -32.89 17.62 -14.21
C GLY A 49 -33.13 16.21 -13.67
N ARG A 50 -32.61 15.20 -14.39
CA ARG A 50 -32.72 13.78 -14.02
C ARG A 50 -31.91 13.50 -12.77
N LYS A 51 -32.52 13.72 -11.60
CA LYS A 51 -31.98 13.32 -10.29
C LYS A 51 -31.69 11.82 -10.34
N LEU A 52 -30.42 11.44 -10.51
CA LEU A 52 -29.98 10.08 -10.16
C LEU A 52 -30.13 9.97 -8.65
N LYS A 53 -31.24 9.34 -8.21
CA LYS A 53 -31.28 8.75 -6.89
C LYS A 53 -30.14 7.74 -6.83
N SER A 54 -29.25 7.89 -5.86
CA SER A 54 -28.26 6.88 -5.52
C SER A 54 -28.99 5.66 -4.96
N ALA A 55 -29.51 4.82 -5.86
CA ALA A 55 -29.95 3.48 -5.52
C ALA A 55 -28.69 2.68 -5.18
N ALA A 56 -28.29 2.75 -3.91
CA ALA A 56 -27.54 1.67 -3.29
C ALA A 56 -28.37 0.41 -3.53
N LYS A 57 -27.92 -0.41 -4.47
CA LYS A 57 -28.33 -1.80 -4.49
C LYS A 57 -27.49 -2.45 -3.41
N ASP A 58 -28.16 -2.91 -2.36
CA ASP A 58 -27.55 -3.84 -1.43
C ASP A 58 -27.21 -5.10 -2.23
N ILE A 59 -25.96 -5.18 -2.68
CA ILE A 59 -25.39 -6.40 -3.24
C ILE A 59 -25.28 -7.35 -2.04
N PRO A 60 -25.93 -8.53 -2.05
CA PRO A 60 -25.84 -9.42 -0.91
C PRO A 60 -24.38 -9.81 -0.69
N THR A 61 -23.82 -9.38 0.45
CA THR A 61 -22.58 -9.92 1.03
C THR A 61 -22.86 -11.37 1.35
N THR A 62 -22.67 -12.21 0.33
CA THR A 62 -22.81 -13.66 0.39
C THR A 62 -21.57 -14.18 1.09
N SER A 63 -21.60 -14.03 2.42
CA SER A 63 -20.55 -14.49 3.32
C SER A 63 -20.35 -15.99 3.11
N GLY A 64 -19.30 -16.33 2.37
CA GLY A 64 -18.80 -17.69 2.28
C GLY A 64 -18.41 -18.12 3.68
N THR A 65 -18.91 -19.26 4.13
CA THR A 65 -18.73 -19.73 5.51
C THR A 65 -17.26 -19.71 5.89
N LYS A 66 -16.92 -18.92 6.93
CA LYS A 66 -15.55 -18.79 7.45
C LYS A 66 -14.96 -20.18 7.71
N SER A 67 -13.71 -20.37 7.36
CA SER A 67 -13.01 -21.65 7.55
C SER A 67 -12.85 -21.97 9.04
N GLN A 68 -12.54 -23.23 9.36
CA GLN A 68 -12.30 -23.63 10.75
C GLN A 68 -11.10 -22.89 11.38
N ILE A 69 -10.06 -22.58 10.58
CA ILE A 69 -8.91 -21.83 11.07
C ILE A 69 -9.22 -20.33 11.21
N MET A 70 -10.01 -19.75 10.30
CA MET A 70 -10.45 -18.36 10.40
C MET A 70 -11.35 -18.15 11.62
N MET A 71 -12.36 -19.00 11.84
CA MET A 71 -13.21 -18.95 13.04
C MET A 71 -12.41 -19.17 14.34
N ARG A 72 -11.37 -20.00 14.31
CA ARG A 72 -10.46 -20.21 15.46
C ARG A 72 -9.64 -18.95 15.75
N LEU A 73 -9.05 -18.32 14.74
CA LEU A 73 -8.26 -17.10 14.93
C LEU A 73 -9.15 -15.92 15.33
N GLU A 74 -10.33 -15.78 14.74
CA GLU A 74 -11.33 -14.78 15.13
C GLU A 74 -11.72 -14.92 16.61
N LYS A 75 -11.97 -16.15 17.08
CA LYS A 75 -12.19 -16.40 18.51
C LYS A 75 -10.97 -16.02 19.36
N MET A 76 -9.75 -16.35 18.92
CA MET A 76 -8.53 -15.96 19.64
C MET A 76 -8.36 -14.45 19.72
N VAL A 77 -8.72 -13.69 18.66
CA VAL A 77 -8.76 -12.22 18.68
C VAL A 77 -9.76 -11.72 19.72
N ASP A 78 -11.00 -12.22 19.70
CA ASP A 78 -12.05 -11.82 20.64
C ASP A 78 -11.78 -12.20 22.10
N GLU A 79 -10.99 -13.25 22.35
CA GLU A 79 -10.56 -13.67 23.70
C GLU A 79 -9.23 -13.03 24.15
N SER A 80 -8.57 -12.23 23.31
CA SER A 80 -7.25 -11.63 23.59
C SER A 80 -7.32 -10.21 24.16
N ASP A 81 -6.27 -9.81 24.91
CA ASP A 81 -6.11 -8.43 25.40
C ASP A 81 -5.94 -7.37 24.31
N ILE A 82 -5.81 -7.75 23.03
CA ILE A 82 -5.87 -6.81 21.90
C ILE A 82 -7.22 -6.06 21.91
N MET A 83 -8.28 -6.73 22.38
CA MET A 83 -9.61 -6.15 22.66
C MET A 83 -9.59 -4.96 23.64
N HIS A 84 -8.57 -4.91 24.51
CA HIS A 84 -8.39 -3.89 25.54
C HIS A 84 -7.27 -2.88 25.18
N GLY A 85 -6.81 -2.87 23.92
CA GLY A 85 -5.74 -2.00 23.44
C GLY A 85 -4.32 -2.51 23.69
N ALA A 86 -4.14 -3.79 24.05
CA ALA A 86 -2.81 -4.36 24.18
C ALA A 86 -2.17 -4.56 22.80
N ILE A 87 -1.02 -3.92 22.58
CA ILE A 87 -0.26 -3.99 21.34
C ILE A 87 0.62 -5.24 21.34
N ARG A 88 0.39 -6.15 20.37
CA ARG A 88 1.34 -7.20 19.98
C ARG A 88 2.32 -6.63 18.96
N SER A 89 3.55 -6.40 19.38
CA SER A 89 4.66 -6.08 18.48
C SER A 89 5.37 -7.35 18.05
N ILE A 90 5.71 -7.44 16.76
CA ILE A 90 6.30 -8.61 16.11
C ILE A 90 7.59 -8.16 15.42
N ASP A 91 8.75 -8.64 15.89
CA ASP A 91 10.02 -8.45 15.19
C ASP A 91 10.11 -9.39 13.98
N PHE A 92 10.41 -8.85 12.80
CA PHE A 92 10.61 -9.63 11.57
C PHE A 92 12.11 -9.95 11.39
N ASP A 93 12.41 -11.13 10.84
CA ASP A 93 13.78 -11.46 10.40
C ASP A 93 14.33 -10.34 9.49
N GLU A 94 15.55 -9.85 9.73
CA GLU A 94 16.14 -8.77 8.91
C GLU A 94 16.17 -9.11 7.41
N GLY A 95 16.23 -10.40 7.07
CA GLY A 95 16.20 -10.89 5.69
C GLY A 95 14.89 -10.64 4.93
N VAL A 96 13.78 -10.33 5.60
CA VAL A 96 12.50 -9.97 4.96
C VAL A 96 12.67 -8.65 4.18
N PHE A 97 13.05 -7.59 4.90
CA PHE A 97 13.14 -6.22 4.40
C PHE A 97 14.57 -5.66 4.33
N GLY A 98 15.60 -6.50 4.46
CA GLY A 98 17.01 -6.10 4.39
C GLY A 98 17.49 -5.21 5.55
N ALA A 99 16.73 -5.17 6.65
CA ALA A 99 16.98 -4.38 7.86
C ALA A 99 16.01 -4.83 8.97
N ALA A 100 16.36 -4.60 10.23
CA ALA A 100 15.44 -4.73 11.36
C ALA A 100 14.13 -3.96 11.12
N HIS A 101 13.01 -4.66 11.34
CA HIS A 101 11.66 -4.17 11.15
C HIS A 101 10.75 -4.86 12.17
N PHE A 102 9.84 -4.10 12.78
CA PHE A 102 8.76 -4.65 13.58
C PHE A 102 7.42 -4.21 12.99
N GLU A 103 6.39 -5.00 13.23
CA GLU A 103 5.00 -4.59 12.97
C GLU A 103 4.17 -4.64 14.26
N ILE A 104 3.10 -3.84 14.30
CA ILE A 104 2.04 -3.89 15.29
C ILE A 104 0.78 -4.38 14.58
N ILE A 105 0.17 -5.46 15.09
CA ILE A 105 -1.12 -5.95 14.59
C ILE A 105 -2.22 -5.57 15.58
N ALA A 106 -3.22 -4.84 15.09
CA ALA A 106 -4.43 -4.50 15.84
C ALA A 106 -5.59 -5.46 15.51
N LYS A 107 -6.72 -5.32 16.22
CA LYS A 107 -7.92 -6.13 15.91
C LYS A 107 -8.45 -5.82 14.52
N GLU A 108 -8.41 -4.55 14.15
CA GLU A 108 -8.91 -4.00 12.89
C GLU A 108 -8.19 -4.60 11.68
N ASP A 109 -6.90 -4.93 11.81
CA ASP A 109 -6.13 -5.66 10.79
C ASP A 109 -6.60 -7.09 10.60
N MET A 110 -7.02 -7.76 11.68
CA MET A 110 -7.57 -9.11 11.61
C MET A 110 -9.01 -9.11 11.06
N GLN A 111 -9.80 -8.08 11.39
CA GLN A 111 -11.15 -7.90 10.83
C GLN A 111 -11.14 -7.71 9.31
N GLN A 112 -10.14 -7.05 8.73
CA GLN A 112 -9.95 -6.97 7.28
C GLN A 112 -9.86 -8.36 6.61
N LEU A 113 -9.22 -9.33 7.27
CA LEU A 113 -9.15 -10.71 6.79
C LEU A 113 -10.49 -11.45 6.95
N PHE A 114 -11.13 -11.32 8.12
CA PHE A 114 -12.35 -12.05 8.46
C PHE A 114 -13.55 -11.61 7.62
N GLU A 115 -13.76 -10.29 7.48
CA GLU A 115 -14.88 -9.71 6.71
C GLU A 115 -14.53 -9.49 5.23
N HIS A 116 -13.24 -9.62 4.86
CA HIS A 116 -12.71 -9.42 3.51
C HIS A 116 -12.86 -7.97 3.01
N ASP A 117 -12.37 -7.04 3.83
CA ASP A 117 -12.33 -5.60 3.55
C ASP A 117 -10.97 -5.17 2.94
N GLU A 118 -10.83 -3.89 2.59
CA GLU A 118 -9.59 -3.33 2.03
C GLU A 118 -8.40 -3.50 2.99
N LEU A 119 -7.30 -4.11 2.50
CA LEU A 119 -6.15 -4.46 3.34
C LEU A 119 -5.27 -3.25 3.71
N GLY A 120 -4.93 -3.16 4.99
CA GLY A 120 -3.95 -2.26 5.55
C GLY A 120 -2.50 -2.73 5.39
N ILE A 121 -1.56 -1.86 5.80
CA ILE A 121 -0.12 -2.13 5.72
C ILE A 121 0.28 -3.33 6.59
N ALA A 122 -0.26 -3.45 7.81
CA ALA A 122 0.11 -4.50 8.75
C ALA A 122 -0.27 -5.90 8.24
N VAL A 123 -1.44 -6.07 7.63
CA VAL A 123 -1.84 -7.34 6.99
C VAL A 123 -0.88 -7.71 5.85
N ILE A 124 -0.52 -6.75 5.00
CA ILE A 124 0.39 -6.99 3.88
C ILE A 124 1.81 -7.31 4.36
N HIS A 125 2.31 -6.64 5.40
CA HIS A 125 3.57 -6.98 6.06
C HIS A 125 3.54 -8.39 6.67
N THR A 126 2.48 -8.74 7.39
CA THR A 126 2.32 -10.06 8.03
C THR A 126 2.29 -11.18 6.98
N TYR A 127 1.63 -10.95 5.84
CA TYR A 127 1.65 -11.91 4.73
C TYR A 127 3.01 -12.00 4.02
N ILE A 128 3.74 -10.90 3.90
CA ILE A 128 5.13 -10.93 3.42
C ILE A 128 6.03 -11.72 4.37
N TRP A 129 5.84 -11.56 5.68
CA TRP A 129 6.57 -12.33 6.69
C TRP A 129 6.21 -13.83 6.64
N TYR A 130 4.92 -14.17 6.48
CA TYR A 130 4.46 -15.53 6.18
C TYR A 130 5.17 -16.14 4.96
N MET A 131 5.16 -15.44 3.81
CA MET A 131 5.82 -15.92 2.58
C MET A 131 7.33 -16.10 2.79
N TYR A 132 7.99 -15.15 3.46
CA TYR A 132 9.41 -15.26 3.76
C TYR A 132 9.69 -16.48 4.65
N VAL A 133 9.05 -16.57 5.82
CA VAL A 133 9.29 -17.61 6.84
C VAL A 133 8.95 -19.01 6.34
N THR A 134 7.85 -19.15 5.60
CA THR A 134 7.25 -20.46 5.28
C THR A 134 7.64 -20.96 3.89
N LEU A 135 7.74 -20.08 2.90
CA LEU A 135 8.00 -20.47 1.52
C LEU A 135 9.47 -20.29 1.13
N MET A 136 10.15 -19.25 1.64
CA MET A 136 11.46 -18.83 1.13
C MET A 136 12.64 -19.19 2.05
N ARG A 137 12.50 -19.03 3.37
CA ARG A 137 13.60 -19.09 4.34
C ARG A 137 14.25 -20.48 4.35
N GLY A 138 15.56 -20.51 4.09
CA GLY A 138 16.34 -21.76 3.95
C GLY A 138 16.34 -22.38 2.55
N THR A 139 15.72 -21.73 1.56
CA THR A 139 15.71 -22.17 0.15
C THR A 139 16.48 -21.20 -0.76
N GLU A 140 16.65 -21.56 -2.04
CA GLU A 140 17.21 -20.64 -3.05
C GLU A 140 16.35 -19.37 -3.28
N LEU A 141 15.07 -19.38 -2.89
CA LEU A 141 14.13 -18.30 -3.18
C LEU A 141 14.53 -16.98 -2.51
N CYS A 142 15.18 -17.02 -1.34
CA CYS A 142 15.74 -15.83 -0.67
C CYS A 142 16.79 -15.07 -1.51
N ASN A 143 17.47 -15.74 -2.44
CA ASN A 143 18.43 -15.10 -3.35
C ASN A 143 17.75 -14.55 -4.62
N ARG A 144 16.50 -14.94 -4.88
CA ARG A 144 15.78 -14.73 -6.14
C ARG A 144 14.61 -13.76 -6.01
N PHE A 145 14.04 -13.62 -4.82
CA PHE A 145 12.90 -12.76 -4.50
C PHE A 145 13.20 -11.92 -3.25
N ASN A 146 12.85 -10.64 -3.30
CA ASN A 146 13.08 -9.65 -2.25
C ASN A 146 11.84 -8.80 -2.05
N PHE A 147 11.58 -8.35 -0.83
CA PHE A 147 10.44 -7.47 -0.52
C PHE A 147 10.88 -6.07 -0.11
N ILE A 148 10.10 -5.06 -0.52
CA ILE A 148 10.18 -3.69 -0.03
C ILE A 148 8.96 -3.44 0.84
N ALA A 149 9.18 -2.95 2.06
CA ALA A 149 8.12 -2.66 3.02
C ALA A 149 7.21 -1.49 2.53
N PRO A 150 5.89 -1.67 2.31
CA PRO A 150 4.98 -0.58 1.97
C PRO A 150 4.92 0.57 3.00
N SER A 151 5.29 0.33 4.25
CA SER A 151 5.50 1.41 5.24
C SER A 151 6.65 2.37 4.92
N ARG A 152 7.57 2.01 4.01
CA ARG A 152 8.67 2.87 3.55
C ARG A 152 8.33 3.61 2.25
N ILE A 153 7.34 3.14 1.50
CA ILE A 153 7.00 3.70 0.18
C ILE A 153 5.51 3.51 -0.18
N ASN A 154 4.81 4.64 -0.24
CA ASN A 154 3.45 4.79 -0.78
C ASN A 154 3.28 6.24 -1.29
N ALA A 155 2.17 6.56 -1.96
CA ALA A 155 1.98 7.89 -2.56
C ALA A 155 2.04 9.04 -1.53
N THR A 156 1.51 8.81 -0.32
CA THR A 156 1.53 9.78 0.78
C THR A 156 2.96 10.06 1.27
N LEU A 157 3.78 9.02 1.43
CA LEU A 157 5.18 9.17 1.82
C LEU A 157 6.04 9.80 0.72
N ILE A 158 5.82 9.46 -0.55
CA ILE A 158 6.50 10.12 -1.69
C ILE A 158 6.15 11.61 -1.74
N THR A 159 4.92 11.98 -1.41
CA THR A 159 4.47 13.38 -1.38
C THR A 159 5.10 14.15 -0.21
N LYS A 160 5.17 13.54 0.98
CA LYS A 160 5.74 14.17 2.19
C LYS A 160 7.27 14.22 2.19
N ASN A 161 7.93 13.09 1.93
CA ASN A 161 9.36 12.86 2.18
C ASN A 161 10.09 12.18 0.99
N PRO A 162 10.01 12.72 -0.25
CA PRO A 162 10.49 12.04 -1.46
C PRO A 162 11.98 11.67 -1.45
N THR A 163 12.82 12.41 -0.72
CA THR A 163 14.25 12.07 -0.58
C THR A 163 14.49 10.90 0.39
N SER A 164 13.67 10.74 1.44
CA SER A 164 13.77 9.59 2.35
C SER A 164 13.35 8.32 1.64
N VAL A 165 12.15 8.31 1.04
CA VAL A 165 11.59 7.14 0.32
C VAL A 165 12.54 6.62 -0.77
N LYS A 166 13.19 7.53 -1.51
CA LYS A 166 14.22 7.21 -2.50
C LYS A 166 15.49 6.62 -1.89
N ASN A 167 15.89 7.04 -0.69
CA ASN A 167 17.03 6.45 0.01
C ASN A 167 16.66 5.05 0.54
N ASP A 168 15.50 4.89 1.17
CA ASP A 168 15.00 3.61 1.69
C ASP A 168 14.97 2.53 0.58
N LEU A 169 14.50 2.88 -0.63
CA LEU A 169 14.61 2.00 -1.81
C LEU A 169 16.07 1.65 -2.17
N VAL A 170 16.94 2.66 -2.29
CA VAL A 170 18.35 2.46 -2.66
C VAL A 170 19.08 1.58 -1.64
N ASP A 171 18.76 1.74 -0.36
CA ASP A 171 19.45 1.03 0.71
C ASP A 171 18.90 -0.40 0.84
N ARG A 172 17.60 -0.64 0.57
CA ARG A 172 17.07 -2.00 0.33
C ARG A 172 17.72 -2.70 -0.87
N PHE A 173 17.96 -1.96 -1.96
CA PHE A 173 18.65 -2.49 -3.15
C PHE A 173 20.13 -2.82 -2.85
N MET A 174 20.78 -2.07 -1.95
CA MET A 174 22.16 -2.35 -1.51
C MET A 174 22.22 -3.55 -0.54
N ALA A 175 21.18 -3.75 0.29
CA ALA A 175 21.14 -4.83 1.28
C ALA A 175 21.04 -6.24 0.67
N ALA A 176 20.43 -6.41 -0.51
CA ALA A 176 20.24 -7.74 -1.12
C ALA A 176 21.46 -8.28 -1.90
N GLY A 177 22.66 -7.77 -1.65
CA GLY A 177 23.90 -8.21 -2.29
C GLY A 177 24.34 -7.34 -3.46
N ASP A 178 24.89 -7.93 -4.53
CA ASP A 178 25.42 -7.18 -5.68
C ASP A 178 24.39 -6.92 -6.80
N ASN A 179 23.35 -7.75 -6.90
CA ASN A 179 22.34 -7.74 -7.97
C ASN A 179 22.95 -7.94 -9.38
N THR A 180 24.03 -8.72 -9.47
CA THR A 180 24.63 -9.15 -10.75
C THR A 180 23.86 -10.32 -11.38
N THR A 181 23.33 -11.22 -10.55
CA THR A 181 22.33 -12.23 -10.94
C THR A 181 20.92 -11.62 -11.00
N PRO A 182 20.05 -12.08 -11.91
CA PRO A 182 18.63 -11.69 -11.91
C PRO A 182 17.94 -12.07 -10.59
N SER A 183 17.14 -11.14 -10.06
CA SER A 183 16.29 -11.29 -8.88
C SER A 183 15.16 -10.26 -8.94
N LEU A 184 13.97 -10.59 -8.43
CA LEU A 184 12.87 -9.63 -8.33
C LEU A 184 12.81 -8.95 -6.96
N TYR A 185 12.58 -7.64 -6.98
CA TYR A 185 12.14 -6.87 -5.81
C TYR A 185 10.66 -6.55 -5.95
N PHE A 186 9.85 -7.10 -5.06
CA PHE A 186 8.42 -6.81 -4.94
C PHE A 186 8.19 -5.56 -4.09
N LEU A 187 7.39 -4.65 -4.64
CA LEU A 187 6.93 -3.42 -4.02
C LEU A 187 5.40 -3.37 -4.13
N PRO A 188 4.67 -3.80 -3.09
CA PRO A 188 3.28 -3.42 -2.88
C PRO A 188 3.20 -1.91 -2.70
N PHE A 189 2.49 -1.21 -3.57
CA PHE A 189 2.39 0.24 -3.56
C PHE A 189 0.93 0.67 -3.37
N ASN A 190 0.68 1.50 -2.36
CA ASN A 190 -0.62 2.08 -2.08
C ASN A 190 -0.74 3.49 -2.69
N SER A 191 -1.87 3.77 -3.36
CA SER A 191 -2.13 5.08 -3.99
C SER A 191 -2.39 6.24 -3.00
N GLY A 192 -2.46 5.96 -1.70
CA GLY A 192 -2.73 6.92 -0.63
C GLY A 192 -4.21 7.32 -0.61
N ASN A 193 -4.61 8.16 -1.56
CA ASN A 193 -6.01 8.49 -1.74
C ASN A 193 -6.74 7.33 -2.42
N GLY A 194 -7.87 6.91 -1.85
CA GLY A 194 -8.72 5.85 -2.40
C GLY A 194 -8.15 4.43 -2.32
N GLY A 195 -7.20 4.19 -1.40
CA GLY A 195 -6.81 2.85 -0.92
C GLY A 195 -6.09 1.91 -1.88
N HIS A 196 -6.23 2.09 -3.20
CA HIS A 196 -5.83 1.11 -4.22
C HIS A 196 -4.39 0.62 -4.12
N TRP A 197 -4.24 -0.70 -4.08
CA TRP A 197 -2.98 -1.42 -4.08
C TRP A 197 -2.60 -1.91 -5.48
N VAL A 198 -1.34 -1.72 -5.85
CA VAL A 198 -0.72 -2.27 -7.06
C VAL A 198 0.63 -2.92 -6.73
N LEU A 199 1.07 -3.86 -7.55
CA LEU A 199 2.39 -4.50 -7.39
C LEU A 199 3.35 -3.99 -8.45
N VAL A 200 4.49 -3.47 -7.99
CA VAL A 200 5.66 -3.17 -8.82
C VAL A 200 6.72 -4.23 -8.55
N ALA A 201 7.14 -4.97 -9.57
CA ALA A 201 8.21 -5.98 -9.45
C ALA A 201 9.41 -5.56 -10.31
N MET A 202 10.61 -5.52 -9.73
CA MET A 202 11.80 -4.92 -10.37
C MET A 202 12.96 -5.91 -10.51
N ASP A 203 13.45 -6.11 -11.74
CA ASP A 203 14.75 -6.75 -12.01
C ASP A 203 15.81 -5.65 -12.22
N LEU A 204 16.67 -5.47 -11.21
CA LEU A 204 17.73 -4.45 -11.21
C LEU A 204 18.92 -4.81 -12.11
N SER A 205 19.09 -6.08 -12.47
CA SER A 205 20.13 -6.56 -13.37
C SER A 205 19.77 -6.26 -14.82
N ARG A 206 18.52 -6.55 -15.21
CA ARG A 206 17.97 -6.35 -16.56
C ARG A 206 17.45 -4.94 -16.80
N LEU A 207 17.17 -4.17 -15.74
CA LEU A 207 16.46 -2.88 -15.77
C LEU A 207 15.05 -2.99 -16.36
N ILE A 208 14.30 -3.96 -15.84
CA ILE A 208 12.89 -4.17 -16.17
C ILE A 208 12.06 -3.93 -14.92
N VAL A 209 10.98 -3.16 -15.06
CA VAL A 209 10.00 -2.88 -14.01
C VAL A 209 8.64 -3.36 -14.49
N TYR A 210 8.17 -4.46 -13.92
CA TYR A 210 6.86 -5.03 -14.19
C TYR A 210 5.81 -4.35 -13.30
N TYR A 211 4.70 -3.91 -13.89
CA TYR A 211 3.58 -3.25 -13.20
C TYR A 211 2.32 -4.12 -13.32
N LEU A 212 1.76 -4.49 -12.17
CA LEU A 212 0.58 -5.35 -12.05
C LEU A 212 -0.52 -4.59 -11.29
N ASP A 213 -1.71 -4.55 -11.86
CA ASP A 213 -2.84 -3.72 -11.41
C ASP A 213 -4.16 -4.44 -11.74
N SER A 214 -4.87 -4.85 -10.70
CA SER A 214 -6.13 -5.58 -10.75
C SER A 214 -7.31 -4.75 -11.28
N LEU A 215 -7.14 -3.43 -11.44
CA LEU A 215 -8.09 -2.50 -12.06
C LEU A 215 -7.63 -2.00 -13.45
N SER A 216 -6.78 -2.77 -14.14
CA SER A 216 -6.33 -2.51 -15.52
C SER A 216 -5.76 -1.11 -15.77
N GLY A 217 -5.15 -0.51 -14.75
CA GLY A 217 -4.42 0.74 -14.88
C GLY A 217 -3.03 0.60 -15.47
N ASP A 218 -2.26 1.65 -15.28
CA ASP A 218 -0.91 1.83 -15.79
C ASP A 218 -0.15 2.79 -14.86
N TRP A 219 1.18 2.70 -14.80
CA TRP A 219 2.01 3.57 -13.94
C TRP A 219 1.88 5.06 -14.26
N SER A 220 1.34 5.43 -15.43
CA SER A 220 0.98 6.82 -15.77
C SER A 220 -0.04 7.45 -14.81
N LYS A 221 -0.84 6.65 -14.09
CA LYS A 221 -1.66 7.12 -12.95
C LYS A 221 -0.81 7.64 -11.78
N TYR A 222 0.42 7.14 -11.64
CA TYR A 222 1.30 7.34 -10.48
C TYR A 222 2.69 7.85 -10.90
N PRO A 223 2.81 9.02 -11.57
CA PRO A 223 4.08 9.51 -12.11
C PRO A 223 5.14 9.74 -11.03
N SER A 224 4.73 10.12 -9.80
CA SER A 224 5.62 10.27 -8.64
C SER A 224 6.20 8.93 -8.16
N MET A 225 5.43 7.84 -8.24
CA MET A 225 5.92 6.47 -7.97
C MET A 225 6.96 6.09 -9.03
N LYS A 226 6.62 6.20 -10.32
CA LYS A 226 7.52 5.85 -11.43
C LYS A 226 8.85 6.60 -11.31
N LYS A 227 8.80 7.92 -11.14
CA LYS A 227 9.98 8.78 -10.97
C LYS A 227 10.82 8.41 -9.75
N THR A 228 10.19 8.04 -8.63
CA THR A 228 10.90 7.63 -7.41
C THR A 228 11.63 6.31 -7.61
N VAL A 229 10.96 5.31 -8.21
CA VAL A 229 11.57 4.02 -8.59
C VAL A 229 12.71 4.21 -9.59
N ASP A 230 12.47 4.91 -10.70
CA ASP A 230 13.51 5.17 -11.73
C ASP A 230 14.76 5.84 -11.11
N THR A 231 14.55 6.86 -10.28
CA THR A 231 15.66 7.60 -9.64
C THR A 231 16.39 6.74 -8.60
N ALA A 232 15.69 5.87 -7.86
CA ALA A 232 16.30 4.95 -6.92
C ALA A 232 17.16 3.90 -7.65
N ILE A 233 16.65 3.30 -8.74
CA ILE A 233 17.40 2.36 -9.56
C ILE A 233 18.68 3.03 -10.13
N ILE A 234 18.57 4.25 -10.68
CA ILE A 234 19.73 5.00 -11.18
C ILE A 234 20.75 5.30 -10.06
N LYS A 235 20.29 5.73 -8.88
CA LYS A 235 21.17 6.02 -7.73
C LYS A 235 21.85 4.74 -7.19
N PHE A 236 21.15 3.61 -7.15
CA PHE A 236 21.74 2.30 -6.81
C PHE A 236 22.83 1.89 -7.81
N ARG A 237 22.56 1.97 -9.12
CA ARG A 237 23.55 1.68 -10.18
C ARG A 237 24.79 2.56 -10.07
N SER A 238 24.60 3.84 -9.72
CA SER A 238 25.70 4.76 -9.43
C SER A 238 26.50 4.36 -8.20
N LYS A 239 25.86 3.99 -7.07
CA LYS A 239 26.55 3.43 -5.88
C LYS A 239 27.39 2.18 -6.22
N LYS A 240 26.87 1.29 -7.09
CA LYS A 240 27.58 0.08 -7.55
C LYS A 240 28.58 0.32 -8.71
N ASN A 241 28.79 1.56 -9.16
CA ASN A 241 29.66 1.93 -10.29
C ASN A 241 29.30 1.25 -11.64
N TYR A 242 28.03 0.88 -11.86
CA TYR A 242 27.58 0.20 -13.07
C TYR A 242 27.55 1.13 -14.29
N ARG A 243 28.54 0.97 -15.18
CA ARG A 243 28.83 1.88 -16.30
C ARG A 243 27.85 1.81 -17.48
N ASN A 244 27.02 0.76 -17.58
CA ASN A 244 26.09 0.60 -18.69
C ASN A 244 24.88 1.56 -18.58
N ARG A 245 24.72 2.43 -19.59
CA ARG A 245 23.62 3.38 -19.78
C ARG A 245 22.45 2.77 -20.56
N LYS A 246 21.86 1.70 -20.02
CA LYS A 246 20.60 1.13 -20.53
C LYS A 246 19.41 1.81 -19.83
N ASP A 247 18.36 2.13 -20.59
CA ASP A 247 17.12 2.69 -20.06
C ASP A 247 16.28 1.68 -19.27
N ILE A 248 15.51 2.19 -18.31
CA ILE A 248 14.61 1.38 -17.47
C ILE A 248 13.33 1.08 -18.25
N THR A 249 13.14 -0.18 -18.60
CA THR A 249 11.99 -0.66 -19.37
C THR A 249 10.83 -0.96 -18.44
N TRP A 250 9.71 -0.25 -18.57
CA TRP A 250 8.49 -0.53 -17.81
C TRP A 250 7.54 -1.43 -18.63
N VAL A 251 7.01 -2.48 -18.00
CA VAL A 251 6.18 -3.52 -18.63
C VAL A 251 4.87 -3.65 -17.87
N ARG A 252 3.74 -3.32 -18.52
CA ARG A 252 2.41 -3.57 -17.95
C ARG A 252 2.06 -5.04 -18.15
N VAL A 253 1.82 -5.75 -17.06
CA VAL A 253 1.44 -7.17 -17.08
C VAL A 253 -0.09 -7.29 -17.18
N GLN A 254 -0.56 -8.18 -18.05
CA GLN A 254 -1.94 -8.65 -18.06
C GLN A 254 -2.09 -9.70 -16.95
N CYS A 255 -2.56 -9.22 -15.80
CA CYS A 255 -2.76 -9.96 -14.56
C CYS A 255 -4.26 -10.13 -14.26
N PRO A 256 -4.65 -11.04 -13.34
CA PRO A 256 -6.03 -11.22 -12.91
C PRO A 256 -6.69 -9.90 -12.51
N GLN A 257 -7.96 -9.72 -12.88
CA GLN A 257 -8.68 -8.47 -12.67
C GLN A 257 -9.78 -8.63 -11.62
N GLN A 258 -9.92 -7.68 -10.70
CA GLN A 258 -10.98 -7.68 -9.69
C GLN A 258 -12.30 -7.15 -10.27
N ASN A 259 -13.42 -7.49 -9.63
CA ASN A 259 -14.76 -7.05 -10.03
C ASN A 259 -15.44 -6.09 -9.02
N ASN A 260 -14.74 -5.75 -7.93
CA ASN A 260 -15.20 -4.89 -6.85
C ASN A 260 -14.10 -3.85 -6.49
N SER A 261 -14.23 -3.15 -5.35
CA SER A 261 -13.26 -2.14 -4.89
C SER A 261 -12.23 -2.62 -3.86
N VAL A 262 -12.51 -3.68 -3.08
CA VAL A 262 -11.72 -4.08 -1.90
C VAL A 262 -10.61 -5.09 -2.19
N ASP A 263 -10.78 -5.91 -3.24
CA ASP A 263 -9.89 -7.03 -3.60
C ASP A 263 -8.41 -6.65 -3.87
N CYS A 264 -8.08 -5.37 -4.06
CA CYS A 264 -6.78 -4.95 -4.60
C CYS A 264 -5.58 -5.40 -3.75
N GLY A 265 -5.72 -5.35 -2.42
CA GLY A 265 -4.72 -5.87 -1.49
C GLY A 265 -4.54 -7.38 -1.66
N PHE A 266 -5.64 -8.15 -1.63
CA PHE A 266 -5.62 -9.61 -1.81
C PHE A 266 -5.02 -10.03 -3.16
N PHE A 267 -5.32 -9.30 -4.25
CA PHE A 267 -4.74 -9.56 -5.57
C PHE A 267 -3.23 -9.29 -5.57
N VAL A 268 -2.74 -8.22 -4.95
CA VAL A 268 -1.30 -7.94 -4.81
C VAL A 268 -0.58 -9.03 -3.99
N LEU A 269 -1.20 -9.52 -2.90
CA LEU A 269 -0.66 -10.64 -2.12
C LEU A 269 -0.60 -11.93 -2.93
N ARG A 270 -1.67 -12.24 -3.70
CA ARG A 270 -1.74 -13.44 -4.54
C ARG A 270 -0.77 -13.38 -5.72
N PHE A 271 -0.60 -12.21 -6.37
CA PHE A 271 0.42 -12.02 -7.41
C PHE A 271 1.81 -12.38 -6.89
N MET A 272 2.19 -11.91 -5.69
CA MET A 272 3.50 -12.24 -5.09
C MET A 272 3.65 -13.76 -4.83
N ARG A 273 2.65 -14.40 -4.19
CA ARG A 273 2.67 -15.85 -3.92
C ARG A 273 2.79 -16.67 -5.20
N ASP A 274 2.00 -16.38 -6.22
CA ASP A 274 2.01 -17.13 -7.48
C ASP A 274 3.35 -16.97 -8.22
N ILE A 275 3.95 -15.77 -8.24
CA ILE A 275 5.26 -15.55 -8.88
C ILE A 275 6.39 -16.29 -8.14
N ILE A 276 6.36 -16.31 -6.80
CA ILE A 276 7.32 -17.05 -5.97
C ILE A 276 7.15 -18.56 -6.17
N ALA A 277 5.92 -19.07 -6.16
CA ALA A 277 5.60 -20.49 -6.32
C ALA A 277 6.00 -21.02 -7.71
N LEU A 278 5.83 -20.22 -8.77
CA LEU A 278 6.33 -20.55 -10.11
C LEU A 278 7.86 -20.45 -10.22
N ASN A 279 8.52 -19.77 -9.28
CA ASN A 279 9.96 -19.52 -9.25
C ASN A 279 10.51 -18.91 -10.57
N ARG A 280 9.78 -17.93 -11.15
CA ARG A 280 10.15 -17.24 -12.40
C ARG A 280 10.37 -15.75 -12.16
N ILE A 281 11.60 -15.28 -12.41
CA ILE A 281 12.02 -13.87 -12.31
C ILE A 281 11.54 -13.05 -13.52
N ASP A 282 11.36 -13.70 -14.68
CA ASP A 282 10.84 -13.03 -15.87
C ASP A 282 9.30 -13.07 -15.86
N ILE A 283 8.67 -11.91 -15.93
CA ILE A 283 7.21 -11.74 -15.96
C ILE A 283 6.79 -11.18 -17.33
N PRO A 284 6.76 -11.99 -18.41
CA PRO A 284 6.18 -11.59 -19.69
C PRO A 284 4.77 -11.02 -19.52
N LYS A 285 4.35 -10.14 -20.45
CA LYS A 285 3.04 -9.49 -20.43
C LYS A 285 1.88 -10.44 -20.12
N MET A 286 1.96 -11.68 -20.59
CA MET A 286 0.90 -12.69 -20.52
C MET A 286 1.08 -13.73 -19.38
N TYR A 287 1.84 -13.39 -18.33
CA TYR A 287 2.24 -14.33 -17.25
C TYR A 287 1.08 -15.12 -16.60
N PHE A 288 -0.11 -14.53 -16.54
CA PHE A 288 -1.30 -15.09 -15.89
C PHE A 288 -2.41 -15.45 -16.88
N GLU A 289 -2.07 -15.93 -18.08
CA GLU A 289 -3.04 -16.25 -19.16
C GLU A 289 -4.21 -17.16 -18.72
N GLU A 290 -3.95 -18.08 -17.79
CA GLU A 290 -4.94 -19.01 -17.23
C GLU A 290 -6.01 -18.31 -16.36
N TYR A 291 -5.69 -17.13 -15.80
CA TYR A 291 -6.50 -16.46 -14.78
C TYR A 291 -7.03 -15.09 -15.25
N LYS A 292 -8.29 -15.05 -15.69
CA LYS A 292 -9.01 -13.79 -15.96
C LYS A 292 -9.23 -12.96 -14.69
N SER A 293 -9.44 -13.65 -13.57
CA SER A 293 -9.69 -13.12 -12.23
C SER A 293 -9.35 -14.21 -11.22
N TYR A 294 -9.03 -13.86 -9.98
CA TYR A 294 -8.93 -14.85 -8.91
C TYR A 294 -10.34 -15.24 -8.43
N SER A 295 -10.56 -16.53 -8.19
CA SER A 295 -11.81 -17.00 -7.60
C SER A 295 -11.83 -16.66 -6.10
N ARG A 296 -13.02 -16.60 -5.49
CA ARG A 296 -13.13 -16.41 -4.04
C ARG A 296 -12.36 -17.50 -3.27
N ALA A 297 -12.37 -18.74 -3.75
CA ALA A 297 -11.57 -19.83 -3.19
C ALA A 297 -10.04 -19.55 -3.23
N HIS A 298 -9.52 -18.89 -4.27
CA HIS A 298 -8.09 -18.51 -4.32
C HIS A 298 -7.73 -17.43 -3.29
N LEU A 299 -8.69 -16.61 -2.85
CA LEU A 299 -8.49 -15.59 -1.82
C LEU A 299 -8.76 -16.14 -0.41
N ASP A 300 -9.67 -17.10 -0.26
CA ASP A 300 -9.89 -17.81 1.01
C ASP A 300 -8.73 -18.78 1.31
N GLU A 301 -8.19 -19.50 0.32
CA GLU A 301 -6.91 -20.25 0.40
C GLU A 301 -5.78 -19.37 0.97
N MET A 302 -5.62 -18.17 0.41
CA MET A 302 -4.59 -17.20 0.79
C MET A 302 -4.78 -16.67 2.23
N LYS A 303 -6.03 -16.51 2.68
CA LYS A 303 -6.35 -16.09 4.05
C LYS A 303 -6.19 -17.23 5.05
N ASP A 304 -6.58 -18.45 4.70
CA ASP A 304 -6.45 -19.62 5.58
C ASP A 304 -4.99 -19.96 5.86
N GLU A 305 -4.11 -19.86 4.86
CA GLU A 305 -2.66 -19.95 5.04
C GLU A 305 -2.15 -18.90 6.05
N LEU A 306 -2.58 -17.64 5.91
CA LEU A 306 -2.20 -16.56 6.81
C LEU A 306 -2.77 -16.75 8.23
N CYS A 307 -4.03 -17.16 8.36
CA CYS A 307 -4.66 -17.42 9.65
C CYS A 307 -3.96 -18.58 10.39
N GLN A 308 -3.60 -19.66 9.67
CA GLN A 308 -2.83 -20.77 10.23
C GLN A 308 -1.46 -20.30 10.73
N PHE A 309 -0.74 -19.53 9.91
CA PHE A 309 0.55 -18.94 10.29
C PHE A 309 0.47 -18.05 11.54
N ILE A 310 -0.56 -17.18 11.63
CA ILE A 310 -0.76 -16.29 12.78
C ILE A 310 -1.02 -17.08 14.07
N VAL A 311 -1.80 -18.16 14.00
CA VAL A 311 -2.04 -19.07 15.13
C VAL A 311 -0.76 -19.82 15.54
N ASP A 312 0.00 -20.34 14.58
CA ASP A 312 1.21 -21.13 14.86
C ASP A 312 2.37 -20.28 15.40
N GLN A 313 2.53 -19.04 14.92
CA GLN A 313 3.48 -18.08 15.49
C GLN A 313 3.03 -17.51 16.85
N ARG A 314 1.80 -17.80 17.30
CA ARG A 314 1.21 -17.27 18.56
C ARG A 314 1.28 -15.74 18.66
N ILE A 315 1.00 -15.08 17.54
CA ILE A 315 0.98 -13.61 17.46
C ILE A 315 -0.12 -13.04 18.35
N ILE A 316 -1.20 -13.78 18.55
CA ILE A 316 -2.42 -13.40 19.29
C ILE A 316 -2.57 -14.34 20.48
#